data_AF-A0A2E6QR51-F1
#
_entry.id   AF-A0A2E6QR51-F1
#
_cell.length_a   1.000
_cell.length_b   1.000
_cell.length_c   1.000
_cell.angle_alpha   90.00
_cell.angle_beta   90.00
_cell.angle_gamma   90.00
#
_symmetry.space_group_name_H-M   'P 1'
#
loop_
_entity.id
_entity.type
_entity.pdbx_description
1 polymer ?
#
loop_
_entity_poly.entity_id
_entity_poly.type
_entity_poly.pdbx_seq_one_letter_code
_entity_poly.pdbx_strand_id
1 'polypeptide(L)'
;MVHQFDNIELEKHYIFFEYLRKKFPVDGNKRIDVSDLVDLESLNLDIKGKLNISLEDEDTIFNPNEYGDGTLGGEEEVDLLSEIINEINEYYGKLPEGTEESSKKLMKEIVNDENFRNVVSSNNTDSNKRDRIKEIYENKNIKTLDTSTKLYEFFEKKEFKEKMIRMFISRPELLNQLRE
;
A
#
# COMPACT_ATOMS: atom_id res chain seq x y z
N MET A 1 57.34 18.59 4.88
CA MET A 1 56.27 18.22 5.83
C MET A 1 56.62 16.82 6.30
N VAL A 2 57.01 16.68 7.57
CA VAL A 2 57.35 15.36 8.13
C VAL A 2 56.03 14.70 8.49
N HIS A 3 55.64 13.66 7.75
CA HIS A 3 54.48 12.85 8.09
C HIS A 3 54.98 11.63 8.87
N GLN A 4 54.91 11.67 10.20
CA GLN A 4 55.16 10.50 11.02
C GLN A 4 53.99 9.53 10.86
N PHE A 5 54.21 8.46 10.10
CA PHE A 5 53.33 7.30 10.11
C PHE A 5 53.86 6.31 11.14
N ASP A 6 53.03 5.87 12.08
CA ASP A 6 53.41 4.81 13.02
C ASP A 6 53.55 3.43 12.33
N ASN A 7 53.05 3.32 11.09
CA ASN A 7 53.07 2.10 10.29
C ASN A 7 53.83 2.31 8.96
N ILE A 8 54.93 1.56 8.80
CA ILE A 8 55.86 1.61 7.67
C ILE A 8 55.20 1.22 6.34
N GLU A 9 54.17 0.36 6.35
CA GLU A 9 53.46 -0.01 5.12
C GLU A 9 52.64 1.16 4.57
N LEU A 10 52.01 1.95 5.44
CA LEU A 10 51.25 3.13 5.04
C LEU A 10 52.15 4.21 4.45
N GLU A 11 53.36 4.39 4.98
CA GLU A 11 54.33 5.33 4.44
C GLU A 11 54.74 4.98 3.00
N LYS A 12 54.95 3.70 2.71
CA LYS A 12 55.28 3.22 1.36
C LYS A 12 54.15 3.49 0.36
N HIS A 13 52.89 3.35 0.79
CA HIS A 13 51.73 3.54 -0.07
C HIS A 13 51.27 5.01 -0.16
N TYR A 14 51.74 5.88 0.75
CA TYR A 14 51.31 7.27 0.83
C TYR A 14 51.55 8.06 -0.46
N ILE A 15 52.74 7.93 -1.05
CA ILE A 15 53.07 8.60 -2.31
C ILE A 15 52.12 8.16 -3.43
N PHE A 16 51.77 6.88 -3.48
CA PHE A 16 50.83 6.34 -4.48
C PHE A 16 49.43 6.90 -4.30
N PHE A 17 48.95 7.04 -3.05
CA PHE A 17 47.63 7.59 -2.78
C PHE A 17 47.49 9.06 -3.17
N GLU A 18 48.55 9.87 -3.08
CA GLU A 18 48.53 11.25 -3.59
C GLU A 18 48.33 11.32 -5.11
N TYR A 19 48.94 10.39 -5.85
CA TYR A 19 48.72 10.28 -7.30
C TYR A 19 47.33 9.70 -7.62
N LEU A 20 46.84 8.77 -6.80
CA LEU A 20 45.53 8.16 -6.95
C LEU A 20 44.42 9.19 -6.70
N ARG A 21 44.59 10.08 -5.71
CA ARG A 21 43.65 11.18 -5.40
C ARG A 21 43.31 12.04 -6.62
N LYS A 22 44.28 12.28 -7.51
CA LYS A 22 44.08 13.05 -8.75
C LYS A 22 43.33 12.30 -9.85
N LYS A 23 43.17 10.98 -9.71
CA LYS A 23 42.49 10.10 -10.67
C LYS A 23 41.05 9.80 -10.26
N PHE A 24 40.67 10.07 -9.01
CA PHE A 24 39.27 10.02 -8.63
C PHE A 24 38.51 11.17 -9.29
N PRO A 25 37.39 10.90 -9.97
CA PRO A 25 36.52 11.96 -10.43
C PRO A 25 36.09 12.75 -9.20
N VAL A 26 36.42 14.04 -9.17
CA VAL A 26 35.79 14.96 -8.24
C VAL A 26 34.40 15.18 -8.81
N ASP A 27 33.48 14.26 -8.53
CA ASP A 27 32.08 14.44 -8.88
C ASP A 27 31.63 15.70 -8.16
N GLY A 28 31.63 16.82 -8.88
CA GLY A 28 31.12 18.08 -8.37
C GLY A 28 29.70 17.80 -7.89
N ASN A 29 29.35 18.31 -6.70
CA ASN A 29 28.06 18.10 -6.04
C ASN A 29 26.93 18.16 -7.08
N LYS A 30 26.52 16.99 -7.59
CA LYS A 30 25.34 16.88 -8.43
C LYS A 30 24.22 17.24 -7.48
N ARG A 31 23.62 18.42 -7.68
CA ARG A 31 22.36 18.73 -7.03
C ARG A 31 21.41 17.64 -7.50
N ILE A 32 21.07 16.74 -6.58
CA ILE A 32 20.09 15.71 -6.80
C ILE A 32 18.79 16.48 -6.98
N ASP A 33 18.27 16.51 -8.21
CA ASP A 33 16.96 17.07 -8.46
C ASP A 33 15.94 16.08 -7.92
N VAL A 34 15.34 16.43 -6.79
CA VAL A 34 14.33 15.62 -6.11
C VAL A 34 12.91 16.00 -6.55
N SER A 35 12.78 16.95 -7.48
CA SER A 35 11.47 17.42 -7.95
C SER A 35 10.65 16.29 -8.58
N ASP A 36 11.31 15.38 -9.30
CA ASP A 36 10.67 14.22 -9.93
C ASP A 36 10.34 13.08 -8.95
N LEU A 37 10.87 13.14 -7.72
CA LEU A 37 10.59 12.15 -6.67
C LEU A 37 9.44 12.57 -5.76
N VAL A 38 9.00 13.83 -5.84
CA VAL A 38 7.95 14.37 -4.99
C VAL A 38 6.68 14.55 -5.82
N ASP A 39 5.76 13.60 -5.70
CA ASP A 39 4.42 13.70 -6.29
C ASP A 39 3.55 14.67 -5.46
N LEU A 40 3.52 15.93 -5.92
CA LEU A 40 2.73 17.01 -5.32
C LEU A 40 1.21 16.82 -5.51
N GLU A 41 0.77 15.94 -6.42
CA GLU A 41 -0.65 15.69 -6.65
C GLU A 41 -1.29 15.00 -5.42
N SER A 42 -0.50 14.22 -4.67
CA SER A 42 -0.91 13.55 -3.42
C SER A 42 -1.09 14.50 -2.23
N LEU A 43 -0.51 15.71 -2.28
CA LEU A 43 -0.52 16.67 -1.16
C LEU A 43 -1.70 17.64 -1.18
N ASN A 44 -2.61 17.52 -2.15
CA ASN A 44 -3.83 18.31 -2.16
C ASN A 44 -4.70 17.92 -0.95
N LEU A 45 -4.62 18.73 0.11
CA LEU A 45 -5.50 18.63 1.27
C LEU A 45 -6.91 19.03 0.84
N ASP A 46 -7.74 18.02 0.59
CA ASP A 46 -9.16 18.21 0.39
C ASP A 46 -9.83 18.42 1.75
N ILE A 47 -10.22 19.67 2.05
CA ILE A 47 -10.94 20.03 3.26
C ILE A 47 -12.39 19.52 3.09
N LYS A 48 -12.58 18.20 3.20
CA LYS A 48 -13.90 17.59 3.29
C LYS A 48 -14.37 17.68 4.74
N GLY A 49 -15.37 18.53 4.99
CA GLY A 49 -16.07 18.58 6.27
C GLY A 49 -15.96 19.91 7.01
N LYS A 50 -16.39 21.02 6.39
CA LYS A 50 -17.05 22.06 7.20
C LYS A 50 -18.44 21.56 7.56
N LEU A 51 -18.52 20.66 8.55
CA LEU A 51 -19.77 20.33 9.22
C LEU A 51 -20.18 21.56 10.02
N ASN A 52 -21.10 22.34 9.46
CA ASN A 52 -21.75 23.42 10.18
C ASN A 52 -22.85 22.78 11.06
N ILE A 53 -22.44 22.20 12.18
CA ILE A 53 -23.34 21.69 13.21
C ILE A 53 -23.89 22.89 13.95
N SER A 54 -25.08 23.35 13.54
CA SER A 54 -25.88 24.25 14.35
C SER A 54 -26.85 23.37 15.15
N LEU A 55 -26.83 23.49 16.47
CA LEU A 55 -27.86 22.92 17.33
C LEU A 55 -29.12 23.78 17.17
N GLU A 56 -30.27 23.15 16.94
CA GLU A 56 -31.57 23.82 17.07
C GLU A 56 -31.97 23.78 18.55
N ASP A 57 -32.37 24.93 19.10
CA ASP A 57 -32.86 25.04 20.48
C ASP A 57 -34.23 24.37 20.57
N GLU A 58 -34.27 23.05 20.78
CA GLU A 58 -35.50 22.31 21.06
C GLU A 58 -35.43 21.67 22.44
N ASP A 59 -36.39 22.01 23.31
CA ASP A 59 -36.56 21.43 24.63
C ASP A 59 -37.02 19.97 24.49
N THR A 60 -36.07 19.05 24.45
CA THR A 60 -36.34 17.60 24.41
C THR A 60 -36.27 17.00 25.82
N ILE A 61 -37.34 16.31 26.22
CA ILE A 61 -37.38 15.58 27.49
C ILE A 61 -36.65 14.25 27.28
N PHE A 62 -35.43 14.16 27.83
CA PHE A 62 -34.66 12.93 27.85
C PHE A 62 -35.20 12.00 28.94
N ASN A 63 -35.66 10.80 28.58
CA ASN A 63 -35.95 9.78 29.58
C ASN A 63 -34.63 9.35 30.25
N PRO A 64 -34.60 9.11 31.57
CA PRO A 64 -33.43 8.57 32.22
C PRO A 64 -33.11 7.20 31.60
N ASN A 65 -31.84 6.96 31.27
CA ASN A 65 -31.39 5.67 30.75
C ASN A 65 -31.82 4.57 31.74
N GLU A 66 -32.61 3.61 31.27
CA GLU A 66 -32.77 2.35 31.97
C GLU A 66 -31.42 1.60 31.89
N TYR A 67 -30.98 1.03 33.01
CA TYR A 67 -29.83 0.11 33.01
C TYR A 67 -30.24 -1.17 32.27
N GLY A 68 -30.23 -1.11 30.94
CA GLY A 68 -30.21 -2.28 30.09
C GLY A 68 -28.90 -3.02 30.30
N ASP A 69 -28.99 -4.34 30.36
CA ASP A 69 -27.84 -5.24 30.29
C ASP A 69 -26.89 -4.72 29.22
N GLY A 70 -25.70 -4.32 29.64
CA GLY A 70 -24.71 -3.78 28.74
C GLY A 70 -24.28 -4.89 27.81
N THR A 71 -24.97 -5.03 26.67
CA THR A 71 -24.29 -5.49 25.47
C THR A 71 -23.17 -4.49 25.28
N LEU A 72 -21.96 -4.90 25.69
CA LEU A 72 -20.71 -4.41 25.12
C LEU A 72 -21.07 -4.06 23.68
N GLY A 73 -21.09 -2.77 23.36
CA GLY A 73 -21.21 -2.34 21.97
C GLY A 73 -20.17 -3.17 21.26
N GLY A 74 -20.65 -4.15 20.49
CA GLY A 74 -19.77 -5.11 19.83
C GLY A 74 -18.73 -4.24 19.16
N GLU A 75 -17.45 -4.58 19.35
CA GLU A 75 -16.43 -4.09 18.44
C GLU A 75 -17.06 -4.18 17.06
N GLU A 76 -17.32 -3.03 16.40
CA GLU A 76 -17.90 -3.05 15.07
C GLU A 76 -17.08 -4.08 14.32
N GLU A 77 -17.70 -5.18 13.88
CA GLU A 77 -16.97 -6.21 13.13
C GLU A 77 -16.43 -5.47 11.93
N VAL A 78 -15.16 -5.06 12.01
CA VAL A 78 -14.53 -4.28 10.97
C VAL A 78 -14.50 -5.25 9.82
N ASP A 79 -15.43 -5.06 8.88
CA ASP A 79 -15.53 -5.91 7.71
C ASP A 79 -14.11 -6.02 7.14
N LEU A 80 -13.62 -7.24 6.97
CA LEU A 80 -12.27 -7.50 6.50
C LEU A 80 -12.00 -6.72 5.20
N LEU A 81 -13.02 -6.48 4.39
CA LEU A 81 -12.93 -5.63 3.22
C LEU A 81 -12.60 -4.17 3.57
N SER A 82 -13.17 -3.66 4.67
CA SER A 82 -12.83 -2.35 5.24
C SER A 82 -11.41 -2.33 5.80
N GLU A 83 -10.94 -3.41 6.45
CA GLU A 83 -9.54 -3.53 6.87
C GLU A 83 -8.59 -3.51 5.66
N ILE A 84 -8.88 -4.29 4.62
CA ILE A 84 -8.11 -4.34 3.37
C ILE A 84 -8.14 -2.98 2.66
N ILE A 85 -9.29 -2.32 2.57
CA ILE A 85 -9.40 -0.99 1.95
C ILE A 85 -8.66 0.06 2.76
N ASN A 86 -8.72 0.01 4.09
CA ASN A 86 -7.96 0.90 4.95
C ASN A 86 -6.46 0.65 4.81
N GLU A 87 -6.01 -0.60 4.79
CA GLU A 87 -4.61 -0.97 4.59
C GLU A 87 -4.11 -0.56 3.18
N ILE A 88 -4.98 -0.60 2.18
CA ILE A 88 -4.70 -0.07 0.83
C ILE A 88 -4.57 1.46 0.87
N ASN A 89 -5.52 2.15 1.48
CA ASN A 89 -5.57 3.62 1.57
C ASN A 89 -4.43 4.20 2.40
N GLU A 90 -4.03 3.55 3.49
CA GLU A 90 -2.93 3.96 4.35
C GLU A 90 -1.56 3.85 3.66
N TYR A 91 -1.36 2.80 2.86
CA TYR A 91 -0.04 2.53 2.26
C TYR A 91 0.17 3.14 0.87
N TYR A 92 -0.88 3.30 0.07
CA TYR A 92 -0.75 3.72 -1.34
C TYR A 92 -1.48 5.02 -1.69
N GLY A 93 -2.07 5.68 -0.69
CA GLY A 93 -2.93 6.84 -0.86
C GLY A 93 -4.37 6.44 -1.16
N LYS A 94 -5.30 7.40 -1.05
CA LYS A 94 -6.72 7.15 -1.34
C LYS A 94 -6.88 6.60 -2.76
N LEU A 95 -7.65 5.53 -2.89
CA LEU A 95 -8.18 5.09 -4.19
C LEU A 95 -8.74 6.30 -4.97
N PRO A 96 -8.64 6.33 -6.31
CA PRO A 96 -9.20 7.42 -7.09
C PRO A 96 -10.66 7.69 -6.69
N GLU A 97 -11.05 8.95 -6.53
CA GLU A 97 -12.37 9.27 -5.99
C GLU A 97 -13.51 8.60 -6.78
N GLY A 98 -14.48 8.03 -6.07
CA GLY A 98 -15.61 7.32 -6.67
C GLY A 98 -15.29 5.91 -7.17
N THR A 99 -14.08 5.38 -6.93
CA THR A 99 -13.69 4.02 -7.38
C THR A 99 -13.76 2.94 -6.29
N GLU A 100 -14.21 3.27 -5.09
CA GLU A 100 -14.30 2.31 -3.98
C GLU A 100 -15.17 1.09 -4.34
N GLU A 101 -16.35 1.32 -4.92
CA GLU A 101 -17.27 0.24 -5.28
C GLU A 101 -16.72 -0.64 -6.40
N SER A 102 -16.05 -0.04 -7.38
CA SER A 102 -15.36 -0.76 -8.46
C SER A 102 -14.18 -1.59 -7.95
N SER A 103 -13.44 -1.06 -6.98
CA SER A 103 -12.33 -1.76 -6.32
C SER A 103 -12.84 -2.95 -5.51
N LYS A 104 -13.91 -2.76 -4.74
CA LYS A 104 -14.60 -3.83 -4.01
C LYS A 104 -15.08 -4.92 -4.97
N LYS A 105 -15.69 -4.53 -6.09
CA LYS A 105 -16.16 -5.45 -7.12
C LYS A 105 -15.02 -6.27 -7.73
N LEU A 106 -13.89 -5.64 -8.08
CA LEU A 106 -12.71 -6.33 -8.58
C LEU A 106 -12.20 -7.37 -7.59
N MET A 107 -12.08 -7.01 -6.31
CA MET A 107 -11.63 -7.94 -5.27
C MET A 107 -12.59 -9.12 -5.11
N LYS A 108 -13.91 -8.86 -5.04
CA LYS A 108 -14.91 -9.94 -4.98
C LYS A 108 -14.85 -10.83 -6.22
N GLU A 109 -14.64 -10.27 -7.41
CA GLU A 109 -14.48 -11.07 -8.64
C GLU A 109 -13.23 -11.94 -8.61
N ILE A 110 -12.09 -11.46 -8.08
CA ILE A 110 -10.86 -12.25 -7.94
C ILE A 110 -11.07 -13.41 -6.98
N VAL A 111 -11.63 -13.13 -5.80
CA VAL A 111 -11.76 -14.11 -4.72
C VAL A 111 -12.80 -15.18 -5.02
N ASN A 112 -13.89 -14.82 -5.71
CA ASN A 112 -14.92 -15.76 -6.12
C ASN A 112 -14.53 -16.63 -7.33
N ASP A 113 -13.37 -16.38 -7.95
CA ASP A 113 -12.90 -17.18 -9.09
C ASP A 113 -12.51 -18.61 -8.67
N GLU A 114 -13.07 -19.61 -9.34
CA GLU A 114 -12.80 -21.02 -9.03
C GLU A 114 -11.31 -21.37 -9.22
N ASN A 115 -10.64 -20.81 -10.23
CA ASN A 115 -9.22 -21.08 -10.45
C ASN A 115 -8.37 -20.46 -9.35
N PHE A 116 -8.72 -19.25 -8.91
CA PHE A 116 -8.03 -18.60 -7.79
C PHE A 116 -8.14 -19.45 -6.52
N ARG A 117 -9.34 -19.94 -6.20
CA ARG A 117 -9.60 -20.81 -5.04
C ARG A 117 -8.81 -22.10 -5.11
N ASN A 118 -8.79 -22.74 -6.27
CA ASN A 118 -8.01 -23.96 -6.50
C ASN A 118 -6.51 -23.72 -6.31
N VAL A 119 -5.98 -22.58 -6.78
CA VAL A 119 -4.57 -22.24 -6.64
C VAL A 119 -4.21 -21.95 -5.18
N VAL A 120 -5.02 -21.16 -4.47
CA VAL A 120 -4.76 -20.79 -3.07
C VAL A 120 -4.81 -22.03 -2.16
N SER A 121 -5.82 -22.89 -2.34
CA SER A 121 -6.00 -24.12 -1.56
C SER A 121 -5.08 -25.29 -1.97
N SER A 122 -4.46 -25.22 -3.14
CA SER A 122 -3.57 -26.28 -3.61
C SER A 122 -2.31 -26.43 -2.72
N ASN A 123 -1.79 -27.66 -2.64
CA ASN A 123 -0.49 -27.93 -2.01
C ASN A 123 0.67 -27.71 -3.01
N ASN A 124 0.79 -26.48 -3.52
CA ASN A 124 1.85 -26.05 -4.42
C ASN A 124 2.86 -25.15 -3.69
N THR A 125 4.07 -25.04 -4.25
CA THR A 125 5.06 -24.07 -3.75
C THR A 125 4.55 -22.63 -3.90
N ASP A 126 4.99 -21.76 -3.00
CA ASP A 126 4.61 -20.34 -3.02
C ASP A 126 4.92 -19.66 -4.36
N SER A 127 6.04 -20.03 -5.00
CA SER A 127 6.40 -19.51 -6.33
C SER A 127 5.34 -19.86 -7.37
N ASN A 128 4.91 -21.12 -7.43
CA ASN A 128 3.91 -21.56 -8.40
C ASN A 128 2.54 -20.91 -8.12
N LYS A 129 2.19 -20.73 -6.84
CA LYS A 129 0.96 -20.00 -6.46
C LYS A 129 1.02 -18.55 -6.91
N ARG A 130 2.16 -17.88 -6.70
CA ARG A 130 2.34 -16.47 -7.11
C ARG A 130 2.15 -16.29 -8.60
N ASP A 131 2.79 -17.13 -9.42
CA ASP A 131 2.71 -16.99 -10.88
C ASP A 131 1.28 -17.17 -11.39
N ARG A 132 0.55 -18.15 -10.85
CA ARG A 132 -0.85 -18.41 -11.22
C ARG A 132 -1.81 -17.34 -10.72
N ILE A 133 -1.66 -16.88 -9.47
CA ILE A 133 -2.47 -15.80 -8.91
C ILE A 133 -2.22 -14.50 -9.68
N LYS A 134 -0.97 -14.23 -10.06
CA LYS A 134 -0.61 -13.06 -10.87
C LYS A 134 -1.35 -13.05 -12.21
N GLU A 135 -1.37 -14.18 -12.91
CA GLU A 135 -2.08 -14.31 -14.18
C GLU A 135 -3.59 -14.05 -14.02
N ILE A 136 -4.22 -14.63 -12.99
CA ILE A 136 -5.65 -14.42 -12.70
C ILE A 136 -5.94 -12.95 -12.36
N TYR A 137 -5.07 -12.35 -11.55
CA TYR A 137 -5.17 -10.94 -11.16
C TYR A 137 -5.07 -10.02 -12.37
N GLU A 138 -4.07 -10.21 -13.23
CA GLU A 138 -3.86 -9.39 -14.43
C GLU A 138 -5.05 -9.49 -15.39
N ASN A 139 -5.54 -10.71 -15.62
CA ASN A 139 -6.71 -10.95 -16.46
C ASN A 139 -7.98 -10.25 -15.94
N LYS A 140 -8.17 -10.18 -14.61
CA LYS A 140 -9.31 -9.48 -14.02
C LYS A 140 -9.10 -7.98 -13.96
N ASN A 141 -7.86 -7.52 -13.72
CA ASN A 141 -7.54 -6.09 -13.71
C ASN A 141 -7.83 -5.43 -15.07
N ILE A 142 -7.63 -6.14 -16.18
CA ILE A 142 -7.97 -5.60 -17.52
C ILE A 142 -9.43 -5.13 -17.59
N LYS A 143 -10.38 -5.81 -16.92
CA LYS A 143 -11.80 -5.40 -16.90
C LYS A 143 -12.03 -4.08 -16.15
N THR A 144 -11.11 -3.73 -15.26
CA THR A 144 -11.14 -2.44 -14.54
C THR A 144 -10.91 -1.26 -15.49
N LEU A 145 -10.26 -1.49 -16.64
CA LEU A 145 -10.08 -0.48 -17.68
C LEU A 145 -11.42 0.04 -18.21
N ASP A 146 -12.44 -0.83 -18.30
CA ASP A 146 -13.79 -0.45 -18.74
C ASP A 146 -14.46 0.53 -17.75
N THR A 147 -14.00 0.54 -16.49
CA THR A 147 -14.55 1.39 -15.44
C THR A 147 -13.74 2.67 -15.26
N SER A 148 -12.41 2.56 -15.18
CA SER A 148 -11.53 3.73 -15.04
C SER A 148 -10.09 3.38 -15.41
N THR A 149 -9.51 4.18 -16.30
CA THR A 149 -8.08 4.10 -16.66
C THR A 149 -7.18 4.34 -15.45
N LYS A 150 -7.53 5.30 -14.58
CA LYS A 150 -6.77 5.60 -13.36
C LYS A 150 -6.77 4.43 -12.38
N LEU A 151 -7.88 3.70 -12.31
CA LEU A 151 -8.02 2.54 -11.43
C LEU A 151 -7.20 1.36 -11.95
N TYR A 152 -7.24 1.11 -13.27
CA TYR A 152 -6.38 0.11 -13.91
C TYR A 152 -4.89 0.38 -13.65
N GLU A 153 -4.44 1.62 -13.88
CA GLU A 153 -3.05 2.03 -13.64
C GLU A 153 -2.64 1.84 -12.19
N PHE A 154 -3.52 2.14 -11.24
CA PHE A 154 -3.29 1.92 -9.82
C PHE A 154 -3.06 0.45 -9.49
N PHE A 155 -3.94 -0.44 -9.96
CA PHE A 155 -3.84 -1.89 -9.74
C PHE A 155 -2.68 -2.53 -10.52
N GLU A 156 -2.16 -1.87 -11.55
CA GLU A 156 -1.03 -2.36 -12.34
C GLU A 156 0.33 -2.02 -11.71
N LYS A 157 0.38 -1.10 -10.74
CA LYS A 157 1.60 -0.78 -9.98
C LYS A 157 2.22 -2.06 -9.40
N LYS A 158 3.49 -2.32 -9.73
CA LYS A 158 4.20 -3.56 -9.37
C LYS A 158 4.16 -3.83 -7.86
N GLU A 159 4.43 -2.80 -7.06
CA GLU A 159 4.46 -2.87 -5.59
C GLU A 159 3.10 -3.29 -5.01
N PHE A 160 2.03 -2.70 -5.55
CA PHE A 160 0.67 -2.99 -5.15
C PHE A 160 0.28 -4.43 -5.51
N LYS A 161 0.49 -4.82 -6.78
CA LYS A 161 0.25 -6.16 -7.30
C LYS A 161 0.95 -7.22 -6.44
N GLU A 162 2.23 -6.99 -6.11
CA GLU A 162 3.01 -7.96 -5.35
C GLU A 162 2.56 -8.07 -3.89
N LYS A 163 2.15 -6.97 -3.24
CA LYS A 163 1.57 -6.99 -1.90
C LYS A 163 0.23 -7.72 -1.89
N MET A 164 -0.66 -7.45 -2.85
CA MET A 164 -1.95 -8.15 -2.99
C MET A 164 -1.77 -9.66 -3.15
N ILE A 165 -0.87 -10.09 -4.04
CA ILE A 165 -0.57 -11.52 -4.23
C ILE A 165 -0.03 -12.15 -2.93
N ARG A 166 0.85 -11.46 -2.21
CA ARG A 166 1.36 -11.94 -0.92
C ARG A 166 0.25 -12.05 0.13
N MET A 167 -0.67 -11.09 0.18
CA MET A 167 -1.82 -11.12 1.08
C MET A 167 -2.71 -12.34 0.77
N PHE A 168 -3.01 -12.58 -0.50
CA PHE A 168 -3.81 -13.74 -0.94
C PHE A 168 -3.21 -15.09 -0.56
N ILE A 169 -1.87 -15.21 -0.57
CA ILE A 169 -1.18 -16.44 -0.19
C ILE A 169 -1.09 -16.58 1.34
N SER A 170 -0.86 -15.49 2.05
CA SER A 170 -0.60 -15.50 3.50
C SER A 170 -1.86 -15.65 4.33
N ARG A 171 -3.01 -15.19 3.82
CA ARG A 171 -4.27 -15.11 4.55
C ARG A 171 -5.42 -15.75 3.75
N PRO A 172 -5.36 -17.06 3.45
CA PRO A 172 -6.39 -17.73 2.65
C PRO A 172 -7.76 -17.80 3.33
N GLU A 173 -7.79 -17.83 4.66
CA GLU A 173 -9.04 -17.92 5.43
C GLU A 173 -9.87 -16.63 5.36
N LEU A 174 -9.18 -15.49 5.34
CA LEU A 174 -9.80 -14.16 5.27
C LEU A 174 -10.52 -13.95 3.92
N LEU A 175 -10.07 -14.63 2.87
CA LEU A 175 -10.74 -14.62 1.57
C LEU A 175 -12.15 -15.22 1.61
N ASN A 176 -12.45 -16.09 2.58
CA ASN A 176 -13.80 -16.64 2.71
C ASN A 176 -14.82 -15.61 3.23
N GLN A 177 -14.38 -14.55 3.92
CA GLN A 177 -15.25 -13.49 4.43
C GLN A 177 -15.70 -12.53 3.31
N LEU A 178 -14.86 -12.32 2.29
CA LEU A 178 -15.20 -11.53 1.09
C LEU A 178 -16.29 -12.17 0.19
N ARG A 179 -16.73 -13.38 0.55
CA ARG A 179 -17.74 -14.17 -0.16
C ARG A 179 -19.17 -13.79 0.23
N GLU A 180 -19.37 -13.27 1.44
CA GLU A 180 -20.67 -12.77 1.92
C GLU A 180 -20.93 -11.31 1.48
#